data_AF-A0A7W0M700-F1
#
_entry.id   AF-A0A7W0M700-F1
#
_cell.length_a   1.000
_cell.length_b   1.000
_cell.length_c   1.000
_cell.angle_alpha   90.00
_cell.angle_beta   90.00
_cell.angle_gamma   90.00
#
_symmetry.space_group_name_H-M   'P 1'
#
loop_
_entity.id
_entity.type
_entity.pdbx_description
1 polymer ?
#
loop_
_entity_poly.entity_id
_entity_poly.type
_entity_poly.pdbx_seq_one_letter_code
_entity_poly.pdbx_strand_id
1 'polypeptide(L)'
;MFRIALLLMALFAVISPRSLPADDDPLKQVAADWTKRQRMAHTVRYELKGSTLDPRGVLNVLKDEFGLAGSEEDFPAEDRVSPYNILLLVQFDKNRMRVERQQDILNPGPEFIRKLTINLYDGEECQTYIPLDHNDRIAELAAAGERLHFELVNVPLSSASGVLRQFTERPLYWAHGLVPMPGPLERILQPVDLTGWRVAGRAVHDGQECLVLHSPARFNGKTYSEVWVDPAKDSAVVRFADVFKGEEDLTFDVEYERTPHGWLPVAWTVEQINPGSERMLLGHKEMRVASYQMNPPVTRDDFHVEPTQGMYVRDARDKRAQKRIIHTGAGSPPLDAVAEWRRQHRPTEVKPSPWPWVLTWGGVGCLGIALLAWGVRKYRAT
;
A
#
# COMPACT_ATOMS: atom_id res chain seq x y z
N MET A 1 -27.99 1.88 15.68
CA MET A 1 -26.91 2.20 16.63
C MET A 1 -26.16 0.92 17.00
N PHE A 2 -25.21 0.50 16.18
CA PHE A 2 -24.23 -0.51 16.57
C PHE A 2 -23.19 0.20 17.44
N ARG A 3 -23.22 -0.02 18.76
CA ARG A 3 -22.11 0.35 19.62
C ARG A 3 -20.99 -0.63 19.33
N ILE A 4 -20.07 -0.26 18.44
CA ILE A 4 -18.74 -0.86 18.40
C ILE A 4 -18.11 -0.47 19.73
N ALA A 5 -18.18 -1.39 20.70
CA ALA A 5 -17.41 -1.28 21.92
C ALA A 5 -15.95 -1.54 21.53
N LEU A 6 -15.25 -0.48 21.14
CA LEU A 6 -13.79 -0.47 21.04
C LEU A 6 -13.27 -0.66 22.48
N LEU A 7 -13.09 -1.91 22.86
CA LEU A 7 -12.48 -2.30 24.12
C LEU A 7 -10.96 -2.13 23.95
N LEU A 8 -10.51 -0.88 23.99
CA LEU A 8 -9.10 -0.52 24.12
C LEU A 8 -8.64 -0.97 25.51
N MET A 9 -8.37 -2.26 25.67
CA MET A 9 -7.48 -2.72 26.74
C MET A 9 -6.08 -2.24 26.36
N ALA A 10 -5.72 -1.06 26.88
CA ALA A 10 -4.34 -0.63 26.95
C ALA A 10 -3.58 -1.62 27.85
N LEU A 11 -3.07 -2.71 27.26
CA LEU A 11 -2.09 -3.57 27.89
C LEU A 11 -0.82 -2.73 28.05
N PHE A 12 -0.59 -2.23 29.26
CA PHE A 12 0.72 -1.76 29.66
C PHE A 12 1.66 -2.98 29.66
N ALA A 13 2.38 -3.20 28.56
CA ALA A 13 3.47 -4.16 28.52
C ALA A 13 4.56 -3.70 29.48
N VAL A 14 4.62 -4.32 30.67
CA VAL A 14 5.75 -4.12 31.59
C VAL A 14 6.96 -4.79 30.95
N ILE A 15 7.79 -4.01 30.26
CA ILE A 15 9.06 -4.46 29.70
C ILE A 15 9.99 -4.75 30.88
N SER A 16 9.98 -6.00 31.35
CA SER A 16 10.94 -6.45 32.36
C SER A 16 12.25 -6.81 31.66
N PRO A 17 13.39 -6.16 32.00
CA PRO A 17 14.68 -6.51 31.41
C PRO A 17 15.15 -7.85 31.98
N ARG A 18 14.74 -8.95 31.36
CA ARG A 18 15.30 -10.28 31.64
C ARG A 18 16.54 -10.44 30.78
N SER A 19 17.71 -10.62 31.40
CA SER A 19 18.97 -10.84 30.68
C SER A 19 18.88 -12.15 29.88
N LEU A 20 19.12 -12.08 28.58
CA LEU A 20 19.22 -13.25 27.72
C LEU A 20 20.45 -14.09 28.13
N PRO A 21 20.37 -15.43 28.07
CA PRO A 21 21.57 -16.26 28.16
C PRO A 21 22.60 -15.82 27.10
N ALA A 22 23.88 -15.77 27.47
CA ALA A 22 24.93 -15.09 26.71
C ALA A 22 25.29 -15.71 25.34
N ASP A 23 24.79 -16.91 25.03
CA ASP A 23 25.19 -17.68 23.84
C ASP A 23 24.16 -17.71 22.70
N ASP A 24 22.91 -17.29 22.93
CA ASP A 24 21.89 -17.30 21.88
C ASP A 24 21.69 -15.90 21.32
N ASP A 25 22.20 -15.65 20.11
CA ASP A 25 21.83 -14.45 19.33
C ASP A 25 20.43 -14.66 18.75
N PRO A 26 19.38 -14.04 19.34
CA PRO A 26 18.00 -14.29 18.93
C PRO A 26 17.74 -13.88 17.48
N LEU A 27 18.49 -12.92 16.92
CA LEU A 27 18.34 -12.52 15.52
C LEU A 27 18.79 -13.63 14.57
N LYS A 28 19.79 -14.45 14.94
CA LYS A 28 20.19 -15.61 14.14
C LYS A 28 19.08 -16.65 14.06
N GLN A 29 18.39 -16.91 15.18
CA GLN A 29 17.26 -17.83 15.21
C GLN A 29 16.11 -17.31 14.34
N VAL A 30 15.74 -16.03 14.49
CA VAL A 30 14.70 -15.38 13.66
C VAL A 30 15.05 -15.46 12.18
N ALA A 31 16.30 -15.15 11.81
CA ALA A 31 16.76 -15.24 10.43
C ALA A 31 16.69 -16.67 9.87
N ALA A 32 17.07 -17.67 10.69
CA ALA A 32 16.99 -19.08 10.32
C ALA A 32 15.54 -19.53 10.09
N ASP A 33 14.62 -19.15 10.98
CA ASP A 33 13.20 -19.47 10.86
C ASP A 33 12.55 -18.81 9.64
N TRP A 34 12.85 -17.53 9.38
CA TRP A 34 12.35 -16.85 8.19
C TRP A 34 12.94 -17.42 6.91
N THR A 35 14.22 -17.79 6.90
CA THR A 35 14.85 -18.48 5.77
C THR A 35 14.22 -19.85 5.53
N LYS A 36 13.87 -20.59 6.59
CA LYS A 36 13.12 -21.84 6.50
C LYS A 36 11.75 -21.61 5.87
N ARG A 37 11.04 -20.54 6.26
CA ARG A 37 9.74 -20.17 5.68
C ARG A 37 9.79 -19.86 4.18
N GLN A 38 10.85 -19.18 3.73
CA GLN A 38 11.06 -18.91 2.29
C GLN A 38 11.18 -20.19 1.44
N ARG A 39 11.49 -21.33 2.04
CA ARG A 39 11.65 -22.63 1.35
C ARG A 39 10.39 -23.50 1.42
N MET A 40 9.33 -23.08 2.10
CA MET A 40 8.13 -23.90 2.32
C MET A 40 7.30 -24.12 1.06
N ALA A 41 7.41 -23.23 0.07
CA ALA A 41 6.64 -23.31 -1.17
C ALA A 41 7.37 -22.69 -2.36
N HIS A 42 7.07 -23.21 -3.54
CA HIS A 42 7.43 -22.62 -4.83
C HIS A 42 6.30 -21.75 -5.36
N THR A 43 5.05 -22.19 -5.17
CA THR A 43 3.84 -21.43 -5.50
C THR A 43 2.88 -21.45 -4.33
N VAL A 44 2.10 -20.38 -4.15
CA VAL A 44 1.03 -20.31 -3.13
C VAL A 44 -0.17 -19.57 -3.68
N ARG A 45 -1.36 -20.05 -3.33
CA ARG A 45 -2.64 -19.38 -3.60
C ARG A 45 -3.37 -19.17 -2.28
N TYR A 46 -3.81 -17.94 -2.03
CA TYR A 46 -4.66 -17.59 -0.89
C TYR A 46 -5.93 -16.91 -1.40
N GLU A 47 -7.05 -17.26 -0.79
CA GLU A 47 -8.30 -16.52 -0.89
C GLU A 47 -8.59 -15.88 0.46
N LEU A 48 -8.73 -14.57 0.47
CA LEU A 48 -9.04 -13.77 1.65
C LEU A 48 -10.45 -13.19 1.55
N LYS A 49 -11.13 -13.16 2.69
CA LYS A 49 -12.40 -12.47 2.87
C LYS A 49 -12.31 -11.56 4.08
N GLY A 50 -12.98 -10.43 4.03
CA GLY A 50 -12.86 -9.44 5.08
C GLY A 50 -13.78 -8.25 4.88
N SER A 51 -13.51 -7.20 5.65
CA SER A 51 -14.20 -5.92 5.57
C SER A 51 -13.24 -4.77 5.76
N THR A 52 -13.61 -3.61 5.23
CA THR A 52 -12.99 -2.31 5.50
C THR A 52 -14.02 -1.42 6.17
N LEU A 53 -13.63 -0.76 7.25
CA LEU A 53 -14.35 0.34 7.88
C LEU A 53 -13.71 1.65 7.41
N ASP A 54 -14.49 2.47 6.72
CA ASP A 54 -14.18 3.86 6.38
C ASP A 54 -14.88 4.76 7.41
N PRO A 55 -14.14 5.38 8.34
CA PRO A 55 -14.75 6.19 9.39
C PRO A 55 -15.42 7.45 8.84
N ARG A 56 -16.46 7.92 9.53
CA ARG A 56 -17.10 9.20 9.23
C ARG A 56 -16.07 10.32 9.10
N GLY A 57 -16.20 11.13 8.06
CA GLY A 57 -15.37 12.32 7.86
C GLY A 57 -13.91 12.05 7.47
N VAL A 58 -13.49 10.78 7.32
CA VAL A 58 -12.08 10.44 7.08
C VAL A 58 -11.51 11.09 5.82
N LEU A 59 -12.34 11.30 4.79
CA LEU A 59 -11.90 11.90 3.55
C LEU A 59 -11.71 13.41 3.69
N ASN A 60 -12.32 14.04 4.70
CA ASN A 60 -12.14 15.47 4.96
C ASN A 60 -10.71 15.74 5.43
N VAL A 61 -10.16 14.87 6.28
CA VAL A 61 -8.75 14.94 6.71
C VAL A 61 -7.80 14.78 5.53
N LEU A 62 -8.06 13.79 4.66
CA LEU A 62 -7.22 13.61 3.47
C LEU A 62 -7.33 14.80 2.51
N LYS A 63 -8.48 15.47 2.40
CA LYS A 63 -8.62 16.68 1.57
C LYS A 63 -7.72 17.81 2.05
N ASP A 64 -7.71 18.08 3.35
CA ASP A 64 -6.90 19.16 3.94
C ASP A 64 -5.41 18.90 3.75
N GLU A 65 -4.98 17.64 3.91
CA GLU A 65 -3.59 17.24 3.69
C GLU A 65 -3.17 17.32 2.21
N PHE A 66 -4.06 16.99 1.27
CA PHE A 66 -3.77 16.98 -0.17
C PHE A 66 -4.22 18.24 -0.92
N GLY A 67 -4.79 19.24 -0.22
CA GLY A 67 -5.27 20.48 -0.82
C GLY A 67 -6.40 20.29 -1.84
N LEU A 68 -7.25 19.28 -1.65
CA LEU A 68 -8.39 19.00 -2.52
C LEU A 68 -9.57 19.90 -2.14
N ALA A 69 -10.22 20.54 -3.12
CA ALA A 69 -11.43 21.31 -2.87
C ALA A 69 -12.54 20.39 -2.30
N GLY A 70 -13.05 20.71 -1.11
CA GLY A 70 -13.96 19.87 -0.35
C GLY A 70 -15.26 20.56 0.05
N SER A 71 -16.32 19.78 0.22
CA SER A 71 -17.50 20.17 1.01
C SER A 71 -17.14 20.28 2.49
N GLU A 72 -17.77 21.21 3.22
CA GLU A 72 -17.69 21.28 4.69
C GLU A 72 -18.33 20.06 5.37
N GLU A 73 -19.21 19.34 4.67
CA GLU A 73 -19.86 18.13 5.16
C GLU A 73 -18.88 16.97 5.31
N ASP A 74 -18.98 16.24 6.43
CA ASP A 74 -18.24 15.01 6.69
C ASP A 74 -18.47 14.00 5.58
N PHE A 75 -17.38 13.46 5.04
CA PHE A 75 -17.46 12.43 4.03
C PHE A 75 -16.53 11.24 4.34
N PRO A 76 -17.06 9.99 4.42
CA PRO A 76 -18.48 9.65 4.40
C PRO A 76 -19.24 10.28 5.58
N ALA A 77 -20.55 10.51 5.44
CA ALA A 77 -21.37 11.16 6.47
C ALA A 77 -21.58 10.29 7.72
N GLU A 78 -21.37 8.99 7.59
CA GLU A 78 -21.42 7.98 8.64
C GLU A 78 -20.34 6.93 8.41
N ASP A 79 -20.00 6.19 9.46
CA ASP A 79 -19.10 5.04 9.37
C ASP A 79 -19.63 4.03 8.36
N ARG A 80 -18.80 3.65 7.39
CA ARG A 80 -19.17 2.70 6.36
C ARG A 80 -18.35 1.44 6.49
N VAL A 81 -19.02 0.28 6.55
CA VAL A 81 -18.37 -1.02 6.45
C VAL A 81 -18.66 -1.62 5.08
N SER A 82 -17.60 -1.97 4.35
CA SER A 82 -17.69 -2.56 3.02
C SER A 82 -16.91 -3.88 2.96
N PRO A 83 -17.40 -4.91 2.26
CA PRO A 83 -16.68 -6.18 2.17
C PRO A 83 -15.43 -6.02 1.28
N TYR A 84 -14.38 -6.76 1.63
CA TYR A 84 -13.08 -6.75 0.95
C TYR A 84 -12.61 -8.18 0.70
N ASN A 85 -12.49 -8.57 -0.57
CA ASN A 85 -11.99 -9.88 -0.97
C ASN A 85 -10.66 -9.74 -1.71
N ILE A 86 -9.75 -10.68 -1.48
CA ILE A 86 -8.43 -10.71 -2.13
C ILE A 86 -8.13 -12.13 -2.59
N LEU A 87 -7.69 -12.30 -3.83
CA LEU A 87 -7.01 -13.51 -4.29
C LEU A 87 -5.54 -13.18 -4.50
N LEU A 88 -4.67 -13.89 -3.80
CA LEU A 88 -3.22 -13.77 -3.95
C LEU A 88 -2.68 -15.07 -4.53
N LEU A 89 -1.99 -14.99 -5.66
CA LEU A 89 -1.22 -16.09 -6.25
C LEU A 89 0.23 -15.63 -6.41
N VAL A 90 1.17 -16.39 -5.87
CA VAL A 90 2.60 -16.08 -5.97
C VAL A 90 3.35 -17.30 -6.49
N GLN A 91 4.25 -17.09 -7.43
CA GLN A 91 5.24 -18.06 -7.90
C GLN A 91 6.65 -17.54 -7.58
N PHE A 92 7.19 -18.01 -6.47
CA PHE A 92 8.43 -17.51 -5.89
C PHE A 92 9.67 -17.79 -6.75
N ASP A 93 9.77 -18.98 -7.33
CA ASP A 93 10.90 -19.43 -8.14
C ASP A 93 11.02 -18.69 -9.47
N LYS A 94 9.89 -18.28 -10.05
CA LYS A 94 9.83 -17.49 -11.30
C LYS A 94 9.54 -16.01 -11.10
N ASN A 95 9.55 -15.55 -9.84
CA ASN A 95 9.32 -14.16 -9.50
C ASN A 95 7.97 -13.60 -10.00
N ARG A 96 6.90 -14.40 -9.98
CA ARG A 96 5.59 -13.99 -10.48
C ARG A 96 4.57 -13.78 -9.38
N MET A 97 3.64 -12.87 -9.60
CA MET A 97 2.63 -12.49 -8.63
C MET A 97 1.36 -12.01 -9.30
N ARG A 98 0.22 -12.44 -8.79
CA ARG A 98 -1.10 -11.97 -9.16
C ARG A 98 -1.85 -11.62 -7.89
N VAL A 99 -2.45 -10.44 -7.86
CA VAL A 99 -3.33 -10.00 -6.77
C VAL A 99 -4.62 -9.46 -7.34
N GLU A 100 -5.71 -10.17 -7.11
CA GLU A 100 -7.06 -9.69 -7.39
C GLU A 100 -7.65 -9.07 -6.14
N ARG A 101 -8.18 -7.86 -6.24
CA ARG A 101 -8.81 -7.14 -5.15
C ARG A 101 -10.20 -6.74 -5.56
N GLN A 102 -11.19 -7.20 -4.81
CA GLN A 102 -12.57 -6.80 -4.96
C GLN A 102 -13.01 -6.05 -3.71
N GLN A 103 -13.25 -4.75 -3.84
CA GLN A 103 -13.61 -3.87 -2.73
C GLN A 103 -14.56 -2.78 -3.20
N ASP A 104 -15.32 -2.18 -2.28
CA ASP A 104 -15.93 -0.89 -2.56
C ASP A 104 -14.85 0.18 -2.44
N ILE A 105 -14.70 1.01 -3.48
CA ILE A 105 -13.86 2.19 -3.42
C ILE A 105 -14.71 3.43 -3.53
N LEU A 106 -14.19 4.52 -2.97
CA LEU A 106 -14.75 5.82 -3.22
C LEU A 106 -14.53 6.26 -4.68
N ASN A 107 -15.61 6.56 -5.39
CA ASN A 107 -15.55 7.25 -6.69
C ASN A 107 -15.36 8.76 -6.44
N PRO A 108 -14.87 9.59 -7.37
CA PRO A 108 -14.74 11.06 -7.16
C PRO A 108 -16.04 11.86 -6.90
N GLY A 109 -17.13 11.20 -6.48
CA GLY A 109 -18.37 11.77 -5.96
C GLY A 109 -18.77 11.13 -4.62
N PRO A 110 -20.01 11.28 -4.14
CA PRO A 110 -20.44 10.75 -2.85
C PRO A 110 -20.67 9.22 -2.84
N GLU A 111 -20.46 8.57 -3.97
CA GLU A 111 -20.81 7.18 -4.19
C GLU A 111 -19.60 6.26 -4.04
N PHE A 112 -19.82 5.15 -3.35
CA PHE A 112 -18.92 4.02 -3.36
C PHE A 112 -19.29 3.09 -4.51
N ILE A 113 -18.28 2.66 -5.26
CA ILE A 113 -18.44 1.73 -6.36
C ILE A 113 -17.69 0.44 -6.05
N ARG A 114 -18.32 -0.70 -6.30
CA ARG A 114 -17.63 -1.99 -6.30
C ARG A 114 -16.59 -1.97 -7.41
N LYS A 115 -15.35 -2.31 -7.08
CA LYS A 115 -14.25 -2.38 -8.03
C LYS A 115 -13.50 -3.71 -7.91
N LEU A 116 -13.29 -4.38 -9.04
CA LEU A 116 -12.33 -5.46 -9.20
C LEU A 116 -11.07 -4.92 -9.89
N THR A 117 -9.91 -5.08 -9.25
CA THR A 117 -8.59 -4.75 -9.82
C THR A 117 -7.68 -5.95 -9.72
N ILE A 118 -7.02 -6.31 -10.82
CA ILE A 118 -6.11 -7.45 -10.94
C ILE A 118 -4.71 -6.89 -11.22
N ASN A 119 -3.79 -7.06 -10.28
CA ASN A 119 -2.41 -6.63 -10.44
C ASN A 119 -1.54 -7.84 -10.72
N LEU A 120 -0.72 -7.75 -11.75
CA LEU A 120 -0.03 -8.88 -12.36
C LEU A 120 1.45 -8.54 -12.47
N TYR A 121 2.30 -9.52 -12.23
CA TYR A 121 3.72 -9.47 -12.50
C TYR A 121 4.19 -10.84 -12.96
N ASP A 122 4.70 -10.94 -14.17
CA ASP A 122 5.10 -12.22 -14.78
C ASP A 122 6.59 -12.55 -14.59
N GLY A 123 7.29 -11.75 -13.78
CA GLY A 123 8.73 -11.77 -13.58
C GLY A 123 9.48 -10.69 -14.37
N GLU A 124 8.84 -10.10 -15.36
CA GLU A 124 9.44 -9.09 -16.25
C GLU A 124 8.58 -7.83 -16.33
N GLU A 125 7.29 -7.99 -16.58
CA GLU A 125 6.33 -6.90 -16.79
C GLU A 125 5.30 -6.85 -15.66
N CYS A 126 4.99 -5.64 -15.21
CA CYS A 126 3.91 -5.38 -14.27
C CYS A 126 2.70 -4.79 -14.99
N GLN A 127 1.51 -5.33 -14.72
CA GLN A 127 0.26 -4.86 -15.29
C GLN A 127 -0.78 -4.62 -14.20
N THR A 128 -1.65 -3.65 -14.43
CA THR A 128 -2.91 -3.51 -13.70
C THR A 128 -4.04 -3.69 -14.70
N TYR A 129 -4.90 -4.68 -14.46
CA TYR A 129 -6.07 -5.01 -15.25
C TYR A 129 -7.36 -4.71 -14.47
N ILE A 130 -8.32 -4.05 -15.11
CA ILE A 130 -9.63 -3.66 -14.56
C ILE A 130 -10.70 -4.19 -15.51
N PRO A 131 -11.21 -5.40 -15.29
CA PRO A 131 -12.17 -6.06 -16.20
C PRO A 131 -13.54 -5.35 -16.19
N LEU A 132 -14.02 -4.86 -17.34
CA LEU A 132 -15.26 -4.06 -17.40
C LEU A 132 -16.51 -4.83 -16.97
N ASP A 133 -16.58 -6.13 -17.25
CA ASP A 133 -17.69 -7.02 -16.91
C ASP A 133 -17.85 -7.29 -15.41
N HIS A 134 -16.87 -6.88 -14.59
CA HIS A 134 -16.91 -6.93 -13.12
C HIS A 134 -16.95 -5.54 -12.48
N ASN A 135 -17.04 -4.49 -13.29
CA ASN A 135 -16.97 -3.10 -12.86
C ASN A 135 -18.09 -2.29 -13.54
N ASP A 136 -19.36 -2.64 -13.29
CA ASP A 136 -20.55 -2.11 -13.98
C ASP A 136 -20.55 -0.59 -14.11
N ARG A 137 -20.30 0.14 -13.01
CA ARG A 137 -20.28 1.61 -13.04
C ARG A 137 -19.16 2.16 -13.93
N ILE A 138 -18.04 1.47 -14.00
CA ILE A 138 -16.95 1.83 -14.91
C ILE A 138 -17.36 1.55 -16.36
N ALA A 139 -18.03 0.43 -16.61
CA ALA A 139 -18.57 0.10 -17.93
C ALA A 139 -19.62 1.12 -18.40
N GLU A 140 -20.51 1.56 -17.51
CA GLU A 140 -21.49 2.63 -17.79
C GLU A 140 -20.81 3.95 -18.17
N LEU A 141 -19.83 4.38 -17.37
CA LEU A 141 -19.10 5.62 -17.63
C LEU A 141 -18.29 5.55 -18.94
N ALA A 142 -17.76 4.37 -19.26
CA ALA A 142 -17.08 4.12 -20.53
C ALA A 142 -18.08 4.15 -21.71
N ALA A 143 -19.24 3.51 -21.57
CA ALA A 143 -20.29 3.47 -22.59
C ALA A 143 -20.90 4.85 -22.86
N ALA A 144 -21.00 5.69 -21.82
CA ALA A 144 -21.46 7.08 -21.94
C ALA A 144 -20.40 8.02 -22.58
N GLY A 145 -19.17 7.53 -22.83
CA GLY A 145 -18.07 8.36 -23.33
C GLY A 145 -17.60 9.42 -22.32
N GLU A 146 -18.05 9.33 -21.07
CA GLU A 146 -17.77 10.30 -20.02
C GLU A 146 -16.33 10.17 -19.49
N ARG A 147 -15.73 8.99 -19.60
CA ARG A 147 -14.34 8.73 -19.19
C ARG A 147 -13.65 7.73 -20.10
N LEU A 148 -12.41 8.06 -20.48
CA LEU A 148 -11.43 7.08 -20.90
C LEU A 148 -11.08 6.19 -19.71
N HIS A 149 -11.61 4.98 -19.70
CA HIS A 149 -11.17 3.94 -18.79
C HIS A 149 -10.13 3.08 -19.48
N PHE A 150 -8.97 2.89 -18.85
CA PHE A 150 -7.98 1.94 -19.32
C PHE A 150 -8.24 0.62 -18.61
N GLU A 151 -8.61 -0.39 -19.37
CA GLU A 151 -8.79 -1.74 -18.88
C GLU A 151 -7.45 -2.35 -18.48
N LEU A 152 -6.39 -2.10 -19.26
CA LEU A 152 -5.05 -2.61 -19.00
C LEU A 152 -4.04 -1.48 -18.94
N VAL A 153 -3.22 -1.48 -17.88
CA VAL A 153 -2.15 -0.51 -17.69
C VAL A 153 -0.83 -1.24 -17.49
N ASN A 154 0.13 -1.06 -18.38
CA ASN A 154 1.51 -1.54 -18.17
C ASN A 154 2.21 -0.58 -17.21
N VAL A 155 2.59 -1.07 -16.04
CA VAL A 155 3.13 -0.30 -14.91
C VAL A 155 4.67 -0.39 -14.92
N PRO A 156 5.40 0.73 -14.73
CA PRO A 156 6.85 0.66 -14.56
C PRO A 156 7.22 -0.11 -13.28
N LEU A 157 8.27 -0.93 -13.34
CA LEU A 157 8.72 -1.74 -12.20
C LEU A 157 9.02 -0.92 -10.94
N SER A 158 9.48 0.32 -11.10
CA SER A 158 9.69 1.26 -9.99
C SER A 158 8.42 1.61 -9.22
N SER A 159 7.23 1.44 -9.82
CA SER A 159 5.93 1.62 -9.17
C SER A 159 5.25 0.30 -8.80
N ALA A 160 5.76 -0.84 -9.27
CA ALA A 160 5.10 -2.13 -9.11
C ALA A 160 4.95 -2.57 -7.64
N SER A 161 5.90 -2.20 -6.77
CA SER A 161 5.84 -2.56 -5.35
C SER A 161 4.58 -2.01 -4.68
N GLY A 162 4.24 -0.73 -4.90
CA GLY A 162 3.03 -0.12 -4.32
C GLY A 162 1.71 -0.67 -4.87
N VAL A 163 1.75 -1.27 -6.06
CA VAL A 163 0.57 -1.85 -6.73
C VAL A 163 0.33 -3.30 -6.29
N LEU A 164 1.39 -4.09 -6.19
CA LEU A 164 1.29 -5.52 -5.89
C LEU A 164 1.28 -5.79 -4.38
N ARG A 165 2.07 -5.04 -3.60
CA ARG A 165 2.27 -5.27 -2.17
C ARG A 165 1.57 -4.20 -1.34
N GLN A 166 0.24 -4.23 -1.33
CA GLN A 166 -0.49 -3.40 -0.40
C GLN A 166 -0.25 -3.91 1.02
N PHE A 167 -0.45 -3.02 1.99
CA PHE A 167 -0.16 -3.35 3.36
C PHE A 167 -1.10 -4.46 3.88
N THR A 168 -2.34 -4.54 3.37
CA THR A 168 -3.35 -5.51 3.81
C THR A 168 -2.90 -6.97 3.67
N GLU A 169 -2.06 -7.32 2.69
CA GLU A 169 -1.61 -8.71 2.50
C GLU A 169 -0.28 -9.03 3.20
N ARG A 170 0.29 -8.09 3.97
CA ARG A 170 1.58 -8.25 4.67
C ARG A 170 1.71 -9.54 5.48
N PRO A 171 0.70 -9.96 6.28
CA PRO A 171 0.77 -11.22 7.03
C PRO A 171 1.04 -12.46 6.17
N LEU A 172 0.53 -12.51 4.94
CA LEU A 172 0.80 -13.61 4.01
C LEU A 172 2.27 -13.62 3.57
N TYR A 173 2.86 -12.46 3.31
CA TYR A 173 4.28 -12.38 2.95
C TYR A 173 5.18 -12.75 4.14
N TRP A 174 4.82 -12.35 5.37
CA TRP A 174 5.54 -12.72 6.60
C TRP A 174 5.50 -14.23 6.86
N ALA A 175 4.37 -14.88 6.55
CA ALA A 175 4.24 -16.33 6.64
C ALA A 175 5.30 -17.08 5.81
N HIS A 176 5.76 -16.43 4.72
CA HIS A 176 6.79 -16.90 3.81
C HIS A 176 8.17 -16.26 4.03
N GLY A 177 8.40 -15.64 5.19
CA GLY A 177 9.73 -15.13 5.59
C GLY A 177 10.15 -13.85 4.86
N LEU A 178 9.20 -13.05 4.36
CA LEU A 178 9.45 -11.76 3.74
C LEU A 178 9.27 -10.62 4.76
N VAL A 179 10.25 -10.45 5.66
CA VAL A 179 10.19 -9.48 6.78
C VAL A 179 11.51 -8.68 6.84
N PRO A 180 11.48 -7.33 6.81
CA PRO A 180 10.31 -6.49 6.49
C PRO A 180 9.93 -6.70 5.01
N MET A 181 8.85 -6.06 4.55
CA MET A 181 8.52 -6.14 3.13
C MET A 181 9.69 -5.60 2.28
N PRO A 182 10.18 -6.40 1.31
CA PRO A 182 11.36 -6.03 0.55
C PRO A 182 11.11 -4.80 -0.32
N GLY A 183 12.19 -4.12 -0.71
CA GLY A 183 12.21 -2.91 -1.55
C GLY A 183 11.67 -3.11 -2.98
N PRO A 184 12.38 -2.68 -4.04
CA PRO A 184 11.92 -2.87 -5.42
C PRO A 184 11.54 -4.34 -5.72
N LEU A 185 10.57 -4.53 -6.63
CA LEU A 185 10.00 -5.84 -6.97
C LEU A 185 10.93 -6.71 -7.85
N GLU A 186 12.19 -6.34 -8.02
CA GLU A 186 13.16 -7.09 -8.83
C GLU A 186 13.25 -8.56 -8.41
N ARG A 187 12.99 -8.85 -7.13
CA ARG A 187 12.87 -10.20 -6.60
C ARG A 187 11.83 -10.27 -5.48
N ILE A 188 10.90 -11.22 -5.55
CA ILE A 188 9.90 -11.49 -4.52
C ILE A 188 10.58 -12.09 -3.31
N LEU A 189 11.29 -13.21 -3.46
CA LEU A 189 12.12 -13.79 -2.41
C LEU A 189 13.48 -13.12 -2.34
N GLN A 190 13.63 -12.16 -1.43
CA GLN A 190 14.94 -11.61 -1.09
C GLN A 190 15.55 -12.43 0.06
N PRO A 191 16.89 -12.62 0.09
CA PRO A 191 17.55 -13.19 1.26
C PRO A 191 17.14 -12.44 2.52
N VAL A 192 16.95 -13.17 3.62
CA VAL A 192 16.66 -12.54 4.92
C VAL A 192 17.87 -11.68 5.32
N ASP A 193 17.66 -10.38 5.44
CA ASP A 193 18.66 -9.41 5.87
C ASP A 193 18.18 -8.68 7.12
N LEU A 194 18.79 -9.03 8.24
CA LEU A 194 18.58 -8.39 9.54
C LEU A 194 19.67 -7.36 9.86
N THR A 195 20.46 -6.93 8.88
CA THR A 195 21.51 -5.94 9.10
C THR A 195 20.92 -4.63 9.64
N GLY A 196 21.44 -4.18 10.78
CA GLY A 196 20.97 -2.98 11.48
C GLY A 196 19.65 -3.15 12.23
N TRP A 197 19.04 -4.33 12.22
CA TRP A 197 17.95 -4.66 13.14
C TRP A 197 18.49 -4.80 14.56
N ARG A 198 17.64 -4.48 15.54
CA ARG A 198 17.96 -4.67 16.95
C ARG A 198 16.82 -5.31 17.70
N VAL A 199 17.15 -6.11 18.71
CA VAL A 199 16.20 -6.54 19.72
C VAL A 199 15.90 -5.35 20.62
N ALA A 200 14.65 -4.92 20.64
CA ALA A 200 14.18 -3.85 21.51
C ALA A 200 13.78 -4.36 22.90
N GLY A 201 13.34 -5.61 22.99
CA GLY A 201 12.99 -6.24 24.25
C GLY A 201 12.14 -7.50 24.08
N ARG A 202 11.39 -7.82 25.12
CA ARG A 202 10.36 -8.86 25.14
C ARG A 202 9.05 -8.23 25.58
N ALA A 203 7.95 -8.75 25.07
CA ALA A 203 6.60 -8.31 25.44
C ALA A 203 5.64 -9.50 25.39
N VAL A 204 4.48 -9.37 26.03
CA VAL A 204 3.45 -10.41 26.03
C VAL A 204 2.33 -10.01 25.08
N HIS A 205 1.99 -10.88 24.14
CA HIS A 205 0.87 -10.73 23.20
C HIS A 205 0.00 -11.98 23.30
N ASP A 206 -1.29 -11.80 23.63
CA ASP A 206 -2.24 -12.89 23.89
C ASP A 206 -1.72 -13.97 24.85
N GLY A 207 -1.05 -13.52 25.92
CA GLY A 207 -0.47 -14.40 26.93
C GLY A 207 0.80 -15.14 26.51
N GLN A 208 1.32 -14.92 25.29
CA GLN A 208 2.57 -15.50 24.80
C GLN A 208 3.72 -14.49 24.85
N GLU A 209 4.89 -14.93 25.31
CA GLU A 209 6.09 -14.09 25.30
C GLU A 209 6.64 -13.98 23.87
N CYS A 210 6.75 -12.75 23.39
CA CYS A 210 7.26 -12.39 22.07
C CYS A 210 8.59 -11.62 22.21
N LEU A 211 9.43 -11.74 21.18
CA LEU A 211 10.60 -10.91 21.00
C LEU A 211 10.19 -9.68 20.18
N VAL A 212 10.57 -8.49 20.64
CA VAL A 212 10.27 -7.23 19.94
C VAL A 212 11.51 -6.77 19.19
N LEU A 213 11.39 -6.57 17.88
CA LEU A 213 12.46 -6.19 16.98
C LEU A 213 12.18 -4.82 16.38
N HIS A 214 13.20 -3.97 16.30
CA HIS A 214 13.11 -2.69 15.56
C HIS A 214 13.95 -2.76 14.30
N SER A 215 13.36 -2.34 13.19
CA SER A 215 14.09 -2.13 11.94
C SER A 215 15.07 -0.96 12.06
N PRO A 216 16.05 -0.83 11.14
CA PRO A 216 16.79 0.42 10.97
C PRO A 216 15.83 1.60 10.78
N ALA A 217 16.15 2.73 11.40
CA ALA A 217 15.33 3.92 11.29
C ALA A 217 15.47 4.58 9.90
N ARG A 218 14.36 5.10 9.39
CA ARG A 218 14.20 5.80 8.11
C ARG A 218 13.83 7.27 8.36
N PHE A 219 13.89 8.10 7.31
CA PHE A 219 13.50 9.52 7.36
C PHE A 219 14.19 10.32 8.50
N ASN A 220 15.52 10.26 8.56
CA ASN A 220 16.33 10.92 9.60
C ASN A 220 15.97 10.45 11.02
N GLY A 221 15.75 9.15 11.20
CA GLY A 221 15.46 8.57 12.50
C GLY A 221 14.00 8.71 12.96
N LYS A 222 13.12 9.25 12.11
CA LYS A 222 11.73 9.53 12.48
C LYS A 222 10.80 8.34 12.32
N THR A 223 11.13 7.39 11.44
CA THR A 223 10.27 6.23 11.18
C THR A 223 11.02 4.94 11.41
N TYR A 224 10.42 3.94 12.02
CA TYR A 224 10.93 2.57 12.02
C TYR A 224 9.75 1.60 12.06
N SER A 225 10.01 0.32 11.83
CA SER A 225 9.00 -0.72 12.02
C SER A 225 9.32 -1.49 13.30
N GLU A 226 8.31 -1.70 14.13
CA GLU A 226 8.33 -2.56 15.31
C GLU A 226 7.67 -3.90 14.96
N VAL A 227 8.37 -5.00 15.20
CA VAL A 227 7.96 -6.34 14.79
C VAL A 227 8.01 -7.27 15.99
N TRP A 228 6.86 -7.85 16.32
CA TRP A 228 6.70 -8.77 17.44
C TRP A 228 6.72 -10.19 16.87
N VAL A 229 7.74 -10.95 17.23
CA VAL A 229 7.90 -12.33 16.77
C VAL A 229 7.68 -13.30 17.91
N ASP A 230 6.92 -14.36 17.66
CA ASP A 230 6.66 -15.45 18.60
C ASP A 230 7.64 -16.61 18.32
N PRO A 231 8.68 -16.82 19.16
CA PRO A 231 9.66 -17.88 18.94
C PRO A 231 9.05 -19.29 19.02
N ALA A 232 7.96 -19.47 19.79
CA ALA A 232 7.27 -20.77 19.88
C ALA A 232 6.52 -21.11 18.58
N LYS A 233 6.29 -20.12 17.72
CA LYS A 233 5.64 -20.28 16.42
C LYS A 233 6.61 -20.16 15.24
N ASP A 234 7.83 -20.70 15.36
CA ASP A 234 8.88 -20.58 14.31
C ASP A 234 9.08 -19.10 13.93
N SER A 235 9.23 -18.22 14.93
CA SER A 235 9.40 -16.77 14.79
C SER A 235 8.33 -16.08 13.92
N ALA A 236 7.06 -16.48 14.05
CA ALA A 236 5.93 -15.86 13.34
C ALA A 236 5.75 -14.40 13.78
N VAL A 237 5.44 -13.49 12.85
CA VAL A 237 5.15 -12.08 13.14
C VAL A 237 3.70 -11.96 13.61
N VAL A 238 3.48 -11.88 14.92
CA VAL A 238 2.14 -11.83 15.52
C VAL A 238 1.59 -10.41 15.65
N ARG A 239 2.48 -9.41 15.73
CA ARG A 239 2.12 -7.99 15.70
C ARG A 239 3.17 -7.20 14.92
N PHE A 240 2.73 -6.18 14.21
CA PHE A 240 3.58 -5.26 13.49
C PHE A 240 3.06 -3.83 13.68
N ALA A 241 3.96 -2.87 13.83
CA ALA A 241 3.64 -1.46 13.75
C ALA A 241 4.65 -0.71 12.88
N ASP A 242 4.18 0.16 11.97
CA ASP A 242 5.01 1.26 11.50
C ASP A 242 4.88 2.42 12.53
N VAL A 243 6.02 2.92 12.99
CA VAL A 243 6.12 3.92 14.06
C VAL A 243 6.73 5.20 13.51
N PHE A 244 5.99 6.30 13.54
CA PHE A 244 6.42 7.64 13.14
C PHE A 244 6.49 8.58 14.34
N LYS A 245 7.69 9.12 14.61
CA LYS A 245 7.97 10.03 15.75
C LYS A 245 7.52 9.47 17.11
N GLY A 246 7.53 8.14 17.25
CA GLY A 246 7.13 7.45 18.48
C GLY A 246 5.65 7.10 18.56
N GLU A 247 4.86 7.39 17.53
CA GLU A 247 3.44 7.02 17.43
C GLU A 247 3.25 5.94 16.36
N GLU A 248 2.42 4.94 16.66
CA GLU A 248 2.02 3.93 15.68
C GLU A 248 1.04 4.55 14.67
N ASP A 249 1.37 4.51 13.37
CA ASP A 249 0.50 5.01 12.29
C ASP A 249 -0.17 3.89 11.47
N LEU A 250 0.36 2.68 11.55
CA LEU A 250 -0.17 1.48 10.93
C LEU A 250 0.15 0.27 11.79
N THR A 251 -0.88 -0.43 12.27
CA THR A 251 -0.74 -1.62 13.12
C THR A 251 -1.37 -2.84 12.48
N PHE A 252 -0.84 -4.01 12.82
CA PHE A 252 -1.40 -5.32 12.50
C PHE A 252 -1.36 -6.18 13.75
N ASP A 253 -2.45 -6.91 13.99
CA ASP A 253 -2.51 -8.01 14.93
C ASP A 253 -2.92 -9.26 14.15
N VAL A 254 -2.14 -10.33 14.27
CA VAL A 254 -2.21 -11.49 13.37
C VAL A 254 -2.40 -12.79 14.14
N GLU A 255 -3.48 -13.50 13.81
CA GLU A 255 -3.78 -14.83 14.30
C GLU A 255 -3.13 -15.89 13.40
N TYR A 256 -2.53 -16.91 14.01
CA TYR A 256 -1.87 -18.03 13.32
C TYR A 256 -2.44 -19.38 13.72
N GLU A 257 -2.43 -20.32 12.77
CA GLU A 257 -2.75 -21.73 13.00
C GLU A 257 -1.58 -22.62 12.55
N ARG A 258 -1.40 -23.75 13.24
CA ARG A 258 -0.42 -24.78 12.84
C ARG A 258 -1.03 -25.65 11.73
N THR A 259 -0.40 -25.63 10.58
CA THR A 259 -0.77 -26.46 9.41
C THR A 259 0.31 -27.51 9.13
N PRO A 260 0.06 -28.48 8.23
CA PRO A 260 1.10 -29.42 7.76
C PRO A 260 2.33 -28.72 7.16
N HIS A 261 2.20 -27.48 6.71
CA HIS A 261 3.29 -26.70 6.14
C HIS A 261 3.99 -25.78 7.15
N GLY A 262 3.54 -25.73 8.40
CA GLY A 262 4.05 -24.81 9.44
C GLY A 262 2.99 -23.84 9.92
N TRP A 263 3.41 -22.78 10.61
CA TRP A 263 2.51 -21.74 11.10
C TRP A 263 2.13 -20.76 9.99
N LEU A 264 0.83 -20.72 9.64
CA LEU A 264 0.26 -19.81 8.64
C LEU A 264 -0.77 -18.88 9.29
N PRO A 265 -0.89 -17.63 8.81
CA PRO A 265 -1.90 -16.70 9.32
C PRO A 265 -3.29 -17.18 8.91
N VAL A 266 -4.27 -16.97 9.79
CA VAL A 266 -5.68 -17.33 9.54
C VAL A 266 -6.59 -16.13 9.59
N ALA A 267 -6.26 -15.11 10.38
CA ALA A 267 -6.97 -13.84 10.43
C ALA A 267 -6.03 -12.73 10.88
N TRP A 268 -6.38 -11.48 10.56
CA TRP A 268 -5.68 -10.31 11.10
C TRP A 268 -6.55 -9.06 11.01
N THR A 269 -6.23 -8.10 11.86
CA THR A 269 -6.72 -6.72 11.77
C THR A 269 -5.63 -5.82 11.21
N VAL A 270 -6.06 -4.70 10.61
CA VAL A 270 -5.17 -3.61 10.21
C VAL A 270 -5.82 -2.31 10.61
N GLU A 271 -5.13 -1.52 11.41
CA GLU A 271 -5.56 -0.16 11.74
C GLU A 271 -4.57 0.84 11.17
N GLN A 272 -5.08 1.87 10.51
CA GLN A 272 -4.29 3.00 10.06
C GLN A 272 -4.76 4.24 10.82
N ILE A 273 -3.84 4.94 11.45
CA ILE A 273 -4.11 6.12 12.28
C ILE A 273 -3.29 7.28 11.73
N ASN A 274 -3.86 8.49 11.67
CA ASN A 274 -3.11 9.68 11.32
C ASN A 274 -2.16 10.04 12.48
N PRO A 275 -0.82 10.02 12.29
CA PRO A 275 0.09 10.42 13.34
C PRO A 275 0.00 11.93 13.60
N GLY A 276 -0.22 12.34 14.85
CA GLY A 276 -0.45 13.74 15.20
C GLY A 276 -1.46 13.96 16.31
N SER A 277 -1.85 15.23 16.52
CA SER A 277 -2.57 15.69 17.72
C SER A 277 -3.98 15.12 17.89
N GLU A 278 -4.62 14.64 16.82
CA GLU A 278 -6.02 14.17 16.87
C GLU A 278 -6.18 12.66 16.76
N ARG A 279 -5.10 11.88 16.57
CA ARG A 279 -5.09 10.40 16.48
C ARG A 279 -6.35 9.82 15.80
N MET A 280 -6.69 10.35 14.62
CA MET A 280 -7.88 9.92 13.91
C MET A 280 -7.64 8.57 13.24
N LEU A 281 -8.60 7.66 13.37
CA LEU A 281 -8.63 6.42 12.60
C LEU A 281 -8.85 6.77 11.12
N LEU A 282 -7.88 6.44 10.28
CA LEU A 282 -7.93 6.61 8.83
C LEU A 282 -8.57 5.40 8.13
N GLY A 283 -8.55 4.24 8.78
CA GLY A 283 -9.20 3.05 8.27
C GLY A 283 -8.94 1.85 9.16
N HIS A 284 -9.89 0.92 9.16
CA HIS A 284 -9.75 -0.37 9.83
C HIS A 284 -10.11 -1.48 8.86
N LYS A 285 -9.35 -2.58 8.87
CA LYS A 285 -9.63 -3.76 8.04
C LYS A 285 -9.58 -5.00 8.90
N GLU A 286 -10.50 -5.92 8.63
CA GLU A 286 -10.52 -7.25 9.23
C GLU A 286 -10.45 -8.26 8.10
N MET A 287 -9.47 -9.14 8.14
CA MET A 287 -9.21 -10.11 7.08
C MET A 287 -9.14 -11.53 7.66
N ARG A 288 -9.61 -12.50 6.90
CA ARG A 288 -9.54 -13.92 7.21
C ARG A 288 -9.14 -14.71 5.96
N VAL A 289 -8.29 -15.72 6.14
CA VAL A 289 -7.99 -16.71 5.11
C VAL A 289 -9.20 -17.64 4.96
N ALA A 290 -9.86 -17.57 3.82
CA ALA A 290 -10.98 -18.44 3.48
C ALA A 290 -10.50 -19.79 2.96
N SER A 291 -9.44 -19.78 2.14
CA SER A 291 -8.79 -20.98 1.63
C SER A 291 -7.34 -20.70 1.27
N TYR A 292 -6.52 -21.74 1.25
CA TYR A 292 -5.16 -21.66 0.71
C TYR A 292 -4.77 -22.96 0.03
N GLN A 293 -3.82 -22.86 -0.90
CA GLN A 293 -3.20 -23.99 -1.57
C GLN A 293 -1.70 -23.78 -1.67
N MET A 294 -0.94 -24.75 -1.18
CA MET A 294 0.52 -24.79 -1.32
C MET A 294 0.88 -25.54 -2.59
N ASN A 295 1.83 -24.98 -3.33
CA ASN A 295 2.33 -25.49 -4.60
C ASN A 295 1.25 -25.78 -5.66
N PRO A 296 0.24 -24.90 -5.89
CA PRO A 296 -0.71 -25.10 -6.97
C PRO A 296 0.02 -25.10 -8.34
N PRO A 297 -0.48 -25.89 -9.32
CA PRO A 297 -0.01 -25.78 -10.69
C PRO A 297 -0.39 -24.40 -11.25
N VAL A 298 0.56 -23.73 -11.89
CA VAL A 298 0.36 -22.41 -12.51
C VAL A 298 1.10 -22.33 -13.83
N THR A 299 0.63 -21.44 -14.69
CA THR A 299 1.14 -21.14 -16.02
C THR A 299 1.63 -19.69 -16.08
N ARG A 300 2.11 -19.23 -17.25
CA ARG A 300 2.44 -17.80 -17.43
C ARG A 300 1.17 -16.95 -17.46
N ASP A 301 0.10 -17.45 -18.05
CA ASP A 301 -1.14 -16.73 -18.31
C ASP A 301 -1.87 -16.35 -17.02
N ASP A 302 -1.59 -17.04 -15.92
CA ASP A 302 -2.08 -16.65 -14.59
C ASP A 302 -1.52 -15.27 -14.15
N PHE A 303 -0.36 -14.88 -14.66
CA PHE A 303 0.41 -13.70 -14.24
C PHE A 303 0.56 -12.63 -15.33
N HIS A 304 -0.09 -12.81 -16.47
CA HIS A 304 -0.01 -11.88 -17.60
C HIS A 304 -1.37 -11.81 -18.29
N VAL A 305 -1.77 -10.61 -18.71
CA VAL A 305 -2.96 -10.39 -19.53
C VAL A 305 -2.53 -9.89 -20.90
N GLU A 306 -2.77 -10.72 -21.90
CA GLU A 306 -2.60 -10.35 -23.30
C GLU A 306 -3.69 -9.36 -23.73
N PRO A 307 -3.34 -8.21 -24.33
CA PRO A 307 -4.32 -7.28 -24.87
C PRO A 307 -5.22 -7.93 -25.93
N THR A 308 -6.55 -7.94 -25.71
CA THR A 308 -7.52 -8.44 -26.68
C THR A 308 -8.07 -7.32 -27.56
N GLN A 309 -8.73 -7.68 -28.66
CA GLN A 309 -9.43 -6.72 -29.51
C GLN A 309 -10.48 -5.93 -28.71
N GLY A 310 -10.49 -4.60 -28.84
CA GLY A 310 -11.41 -3.66 -28.18
C GLY A 310 -10.88 -3.07 -26.88
N MET A 311 -9.81 -3.63 -26.34
CA MET A 311 -9.30 -3.27 -25.01
C MET A 311 -8.58 -1.91 -25.01
N TYR A 312 -8.89 -1.06 -24.04
CA TYR A 312 -8.15 0.20 -23.84
C TYR A 312 -6.88 -0.03 -23.02
N VAL A 313 -5.73 0.03 -23.68
CA VAL A 313 -4.42 -0.17 -23.05
C VAL A 313 -3.67 1.15 -22.86
N ARG A 314 -3.08 1.35 -21.67
CA ARG A 314 -2.14 2.43 -21.37
C ARG A 314 -0.76 1.87 -21.04
N ASP A 315 0.27 2.32 -21.75
CA ASP A 315 1.65 2.08 -21.32
C ASP A 315 2.16 3.22 -20.44
N ALA A 316 2.27 2.98 -19.13
CA ALA A 316 2.78 3.96 -18.17
C ALA A 316 4.31 3.90 -18.04
N ARG A 317 4.99 2.97 -18.71
CA ARG A 317 6.46 2.86 -18.72
C ARG A 317 7.09 3.93 -19.59
N ASP A 318 6.45 4.24 -20.72
CA ASP A 318 6.87 5.32 -21.61
C ASP A 318 6.23 6.65 -21.20
N LYS A 319 7.05 7.52 -20.59
CA LYS A 319 6.65 8.88 -20.17
C LYS A 319 6.11 9.74 -21.32
N ARG A 320 6.50 9.46 -22.57
CA ARG A 320 5.99 10.13 -23.78
C ARG A 320 4.73 9.45 -24.31
N ALA A 321 4.57 8.14 -24.09
CA ALA A 321 3.40 7.36 -24.47
C ALA A 321 2.27 7.33 -23.43
N GLN A 322 2.27 8.21 -22.42
CA GLN A 322 1.10 8.48 -21.57
C GLN A 322 -0.19 8.83 -22.36
N LYS A 323 -0.11 8.93 -23.71
CA LYS A 323 -1.20 9.20 -24.65
C LYS A 323 -1.40 8.13 -25.74
N ARG A 324 -0.65 7.02 -25.76
CA ARG A 324 -0.86 5.97 -26.77
C ARG A 324 -1.95 5.02 -26.29
N ILE A 325 -3.10 5.06 -26.97
CA ILE A 325 -4.14 4.04 -26.88
C ILE A 325 -3.82 3.04 -27.98
N ILE A 326 -3.45 1.82 -27.60
CA ILE A 326 -3.29 0.75 -28.58
C ILE A 326 -4.68 0.19 -28.84
N HIS A 327 -5.30 0.61 -29.94
CA HIS A 327 -6.55 0.03 -30.41
C HIS A 327 -6.24 -1.26 -31.14
N THR A 328 -6.54 -2.38 -30.52
CA THR A 328 -6.65 -3.66 -31.21
C THR A 328 -8.08 -3.73 -31.73
N GLY A 329 -8.36 -3.43 -33.01
CA GLY A 329 -9.67 -3.73 -33.61
C GLY A 329 -10.20 -2.75 -34.66
N ALA A 330 -10.82 -3.32 -35.71
CA ALA A 330 -11.51 -2.56 -36.74
C ALA A 330 -12.81 -1.95 -36.18
N GLY A 331 -12.91 -0.61 -36.15
CA GLY A 331 -14.15 0.11 -35.84
C GLY A 331 -14.16 0.97 -34.57
N SER A 332 -13.06 1.06 -33.81
CA SER A 332 -12.96 2.02 -32.71
C SER A 332 -12.74 3.46 -33.24
N PRO A 333 -13.33 4.49 -32.61
CA PRO A 333 -13.13 5.87 -33.04
C PRO A 333 -11.65 6.25 -32.95
N PRO A 334 -11.11 6.98 -33.96
CA PRO A 334 -9.69 7.33 -34.02
C PRO A 334 -9.26 8.18 -32.81
N LEU A 335 -7.96 8.21 -32.52
CA LEU A 335 -7.30 9.05 -31.50
C LEU A 335 -7.78 10.52 -31.49
N ASP A 336 -8.26 11.01 -32.63
CA ASP A 336 -8.86 12.33 -32.78
C ASP A 336 -10.07 12.54 -31.87
N ALA A 337 -10.91 11.53 -31.62
CA ALA A 337 -12.06 11.62 -30.70
C ALA A 337 -11.62 11.83 -29.25
N VAL A 338 -10.46 11.31 -28.84
CA VAL A 338 -9.88 11.53 -27.51
C VAL A 338 -9.25 12.91 -27.38
N ALA A 339 -8.55 13.35 -28.43
CA ALA A 339 -8.05 14.72 -28.51
C ALA A 339 -9.19 15.74 -28.56
N GLU A 340 -10.30 15.41 -29.20
CA GLU A 340 -11.53 16.21 -29.27
C GLU A 340 -12.29 16.20 -27.95
N TRP A 341 -12.48 15.05 -27.30
CA TRP A 341 -13.03 14.97 -25.96
C TRP A 341 -12.22 15.81 -24.96
N ARG A 342 -10.88 15.72 -24.98
CA ARG A 342 -10.00 16.56 -24.14
C ARG A 342 -10.08 18.05 -24.47
N ARG A 343 -10.38 18.40 -25.73
CA ARG A 343 -10.62 19.80 -26.14
C ARG A 343 -11.97 20.29 -25.63
N GLN A 344 -13.01 19.47 -25.72
CA GLN A 344 -14.37 19.78 -25.27
C GLN A 344 -14.51 19.83 -23.74
N HIS A 345 -13.80 18.94 -23.04
CA HIS A 345 -13.84 18.78 -21.58
C HIS A 345 -12.57 19.30 -20.90
N ARG A 346 -11.81 20.16 -21.60
CA ARG A 346 -10.69 20.86 -20.97
C ARG A 346 -11.32 21.70 -19.85
N PRO A 347 -10.98 21.46 -18.56
CA PRO A 347 -11.45 22.35 -17.51
C PRO A 347 -11.06 23.76 -17.92
N THR A 348 -12.03 24.68 -17.98
CA THR A 348 -11.81 26.10 -18.27
C THR A 348 -10.57 26.52 -17.51
N GLU A 349 -9.54 26.96 -18.24
CA GLU A 349 -8.20 27.26 -17.72
C GLU A 349 -8.26 27.65 -16.26
N VAL A 350 -7.79 26.77 -15.37
CA VAL A 350 -7.42 27.19 -14.02
C VAL A 350 -6.33 28.22 -14.26
N LYS A 351 -6.71 29.51 -14.23
CA LYS A 351 -5.75 30.61 -14.35
C LYS A 351 -4.62 30.27 -13.39
N PRO A 352 -3.38 30.08 -13.86
CA PRO A 352 -2.29 29.72 -12.98
C PRO A 352 -2.30 30.75 -11.85
N SER A 353 -2.38 30.26 -10.61
CA SER A 353 -2.30 31.10 -9.43
C SER A 353 -1.12 32.07 -9.62
N PRO A 354 -1.29 33.39 -9.44
CA PRO A 354 -0.19 34.33 -9.64
C PRO A 354 0.91 34.17 -8.58
N TRP A 355 0.67 33.38 -7.53
CA TRP A 355 1.57 33.22 -6.39
C TRP A 355 3.00 32.74 -6.71
N PRO A 356 3.24 31.77 -7.63
CA PRO A 356 4.61 31.39 -8.01
C PRO A 356 5.38 32.55 -8.67
N TRP A 357 4.69 33.37 -9.47
CA TRP A 357 5.29 34.56 -10.08
C TRP A 357 5.58 35.65 -9.03
N VAL A 358 4.65 35.89 -8.10
CA VAL A 358 4.82 36.84 -6.99
C VAL A 358 5.96 36.45 -6.06
N LEU A 359 6.12 35.16 -5.74
CA LEU A 359 7.22 34.67 -4.90
C LEU A 359 8.58 34.74 -5.61
N THR A 360 8.62 34.43 -6.91
CA THR A 360 9.86 34.48 -7.70
C THR A 360 10.36 35.92 -7.82
N TRP A 361 9.47 36.87 -8.17
CA TRP A 361 9.84 38.28 -8.27
C TRP A 361 10.03 38.96 -6.91
N GLY A 362 9.24 38.58 -5.90
CA GLY A 362 9.40 39.05 -4.52
C GLY A 362 10.74 38.61 -3.91
N GLY A 363 11.16 37.37 -4.16
CA GLY A 363 12.46 36.85 -3.72
C GLY A 363 13.64 37.56 -4.38
N VAL A 364 13.58 37.80 -5.69
CA VAL A 364 14.60 38.56 -6.44
C VAL A 364 14.67 40.02 -5.95
N GLY A 365 13.53 40.65 -5.66
CA GLY A 365 13.47 42.00 -5.11
C GLY A 365 14.13 42.10 -3.72
N CYS A 366 13.81 41.18 -2.81
CA CYS A 366 14.42 41.13 -1.47
C CYS A 366 15.93 40.90 -1.53
N LEU A 367 16.41 40.03 -2.43
CA LEU A 367 17.84 39.78 -2.61
C LEU A 367 18.58 41.03 -3.12
N GLY A 368 17.98 41.76 -4.07
CA GLY A 368 18.51 43.01 -4.59
C GLY A 368 18.64 44.10 -3.51
N ILE A 369 17.62 44.25 -2.66
CA ILE A 369 17.64 45.20 -1.53
C ILE A 369 18.72 44.83 -0.51
N ALA A 370 18.87 43.53 -0.19
CA ALA A 370 19.89 43.06 0.75
C ALA A 370 21.32 43.32 0.22
N LEU A 371 21.56 43.09 -1.07
CA LEU A 371 22.86 43.36 -1.71
C LEU A 371 23.18 44.86 -1.77
N LEU A 372 22.18 45.71 -2.05
CA LEU A 372 22.32 47.17 -1.99
C LEU A 372 22.64 47.65 -0.58
N ALA A 373 21.93 47.16 0.43
CA ALA A 373 22.18 47.50 1.83
C ALA A 373 23.58 47.07 2.28
N TRP A 374 24.03 45.88 1.86
CA TRP A 374 25.39 45.40 2.12
C TRP A 374 26.45 46.27 1.43
N GLY A 375 26.24 46.64 0.16
CA GLY A 375 27.13 47.53 -0.60
C GLY A 375 27.28 48.92 0.04
N VAL A 376 26.17 49.54 0.45
CA VAL A 376 26.18 50.84 1.15
C VAL A 376 26.91 50.74 2.48
N ARG A 377 26.72 49.66 3.23
CA ARG A 377 27.39 49.43 4.52
C ARG A 377 28.91 49.24 4.34
N LYS A 378 29.33 48.56 3.27
CA LYS A 378 30.73 48.40 2.92
C LYS A 378 31.38 49.71 2.46
N TYR A 379 30.67 50.50 1.64
CA TYR A 379 31.15 51.81 1.18
C TYR A 379 31.31 52.83 2.31
N ARG A 380 30.46 52.79 3.34
CA ARG A 380 30.61 53.65 4.53
C ARG A 380 31.73 53.22 5.48
N ALA A 381 32.25 52.02 5.33
CA ALA A 381 33.32 51.47 6.17
C ALA A 381 34.72 51.69 5.56
N THR A 382 34.79 52.18 4.33
CA THR A 382 35.98 52.67 3.63
C THR A 382 35.93 54.19 3.58
#